data_AF-A0A9W8VFL2-F1
#
_entry.id   AF-A0A9W8VFL2-F1
#
_cell.length_a   1.000
_cell.length_b   1.000
_cell.length_c   1.000
_cell.angle_alpha   90.00
_cell.angle_beta   90.00
_cell.angle_gamma   90.00
#
_symmetry.space_group_name_H-M   'P 1'
#
loop_
_entity.id
_entity.type
_entity.pdbx_description
1 polymer ?
#
loop_
_entity_poly.entity_id
_entity_poly.type
_entity_poly.pdbx_seq_one_letter_code
_entity_poly.pdbx_strand_id
1 'polypeptide(L)'
;MTYEIGTEVLQCQNWNLTTQLKAGIRYFDIRARVRDDELHIYHANGYTGFSFEDVLGYMTEFLDEYPSETIVMRLKQEGNGIGDNNTLSFESAFKRYPLGDRRYNYSASDPLPNLGSLRSKIFVLQNFPARHGTYGPKWEGRQMILEDKWIIPDIYHLSDKWTAIRDALELAATAELDNKVLYLAHISASVGVLPIEAAAGPMNRTVTGMNDMTGQWIKDFEDNPDTSRTGIVIIDFPGRKFIEAILRWNKSLTKKMTKKNAQPGRWSVSSFLS
;
A
#
# COMPACT_ATOMS: atom_id res chain seq x y z
N MET A 1 2.06 8.76 8.74
CA MET A 1 1.85 9.34 10.08
C MET A 1 3.10 9.34 10.95
N THR A 2 4.15 8.59 10.61
CA THR A 2 5.39 8.60 11.39
C THR A 2 6.22 9.90 11.26
N TYR A 3 5.72 10.91 10.51
CA TYR A 3 6.38 12.20 10.35
C TYR A 3 6.50 13.00 11.65
N GLU A 4 5.67 12.70 12.65
CA GLU A 4 5.74 13.28 14.00
C GLU A 4 6.63 12.48 14.96
N ILE A 5 7.09 11.29 14.56
CA ILE A 5 7.98 10.49 15.40
C ILE A 5 9.40 11.06 15.31
N GLY A 6 9.95 11.47 16.46
CA GLY A 6 11.28 12.09 16.55
C GLY A 6 12.48 11.13 16.47
N THR A 7 12.26 9.83 16.32
CA THR A 7 13.36 8.85 16.13
C THR A 7 13.42 8.35 14.69
N GLU A 8 14.61 8.43 14.09
CA GLU A 8 14.86 8.00 12.72
C GLU A 8 14.62 6.50 12.50
N VAL A 9 14.73 5.70 13.56
CA VAL A 9 14.51 4.23 13.50
C VAL A 9 13.05 3.89 13.22
N LEU A 10 12.11 4.74 13.68
CA LEU A 10 10.67 4.51 13.51
C LEU A 10 10.03 5.49 12.51
N GLN A 11 10.77 6.50 12.05
CA GLN A 11 10.27 7.41 11.03
C GLN A 11 10.38 6.75 9.65
N CYS A 12 9.26 6.72 8.94
CA CYS A 12 9.14 6.11 7.60
C CYS A 12 8.56 7.09 6.58
N GLN A 13 8.02 8.21 7.04
CA GLN A 13 7.30 9.19 6.24
C GLN A 13 7.61 10.59 6.77
N ASN A 14 7.74 11.58 5.89
CA ASN A 14 8.03 12.98 6.24
C ASN A 14 6.85 13.93 5.98
N TRP A 15 5.74 13.42 5.43
CA TRP A 15 4.54 14.20 5.14
C TRP A 15 3.31 13.68 5.90
N ASN A 16 2.40 14.59 6.24
CA ASN A 16 1.11 14.23 6.81
C ASN A 16 0.20 13.49 5.80
N LEU A 17 -0.85 12.85 6.32
CA LEU A 17 -1.71 11.98 5.54
C LEU A 17 -2.43 12.73 4.40
N THR A 18 -2.93 13.94 4.66
CA THR A 18 -3.58 14.79 3.65
C THR A 18 -2.65 15.14 2.50
N THR A 19 -1.38 15.48 2.79
CA THR A 19 -0.37 15.76 1.76
C THR A 19 -0.09 14.52 0.92
N GLN A 20 0.04 13.34 1.56
CA GLN A 20 0.25 12.08 0.84
C GLN A 20 -0.93 11.76 -0.11
N LEU A 21 -2.16 11.92 0.37
CA LEU A 21 -3.38 11.77 -0.43
C LEU A 21 -3.38 12.73 -1.63
N LYS A 22 -3.14 14.03 -1.41
CA LYS A 22 -3.10 15.03 -2.49
C LYS A 22 -1.94 14.81 -3.47
N ALA A 23 -0.83 14.21 -3.03
CA ALA A 23 0.30 13.87 -3.89
C ALA A 23 0.04 12.68 -4.83
N GLY A 24 -1.01 11.89 -4.60
CA GLY A 24 -1.37 10.74 -5.43
C GLY A 24 -1.16 9.38 -4.77
N ILE A 25 -0.83 9.33 -3.47
CA ILE A 25 -0.73 8.08 -2.72
C ILE A 25 -2.13 7.56 -2.42
N ARG A 26 -2.36 6.26 -2.69
CA ARG A 26 -3.67 5.60 -2.52
C ARG A 26 -3.61 4.33 -1.69
N TYR A 27 -2.41 3.84 -1.37
CA TYR A 27 -2.21 2.73 -0.45
C TYR A 27 -1.66 3.25 0.87
N PHE A 28 -2.24 2.82 1.99
CA PHE A 28 -1.78 3.18 3.32
C PHE A 28 -1.64 1.94 4.22
N ASP A 29 -0.46 1.78 4.80
CA ASP A 29 -0.17 0.80 5.85
C ASP A 29 -0.50 1.40 7.21
N ILE A 30 -1.70 1.10 7.72
CA ILE A 30 -2.22 1.61 8.99
C ILE A 30 -2.04 0.53 10.05
N ARG A 31 -1.19 0.81 11.03
CA ARG A 31 -0.84 -0.12 12.11
C ARG A 31 -1.40 0.41 13.42
N ALA A 32 -2.31 -0.34 14.01
CA ALA A 32 -3.04 0.08 15.20
C ALA A 32 -2.82 -0.87 16.37
N ARG A 33 -3.00 -0.35 17.59
CA ARG A 33 -3.11 -1.13 18.83
C ARG A 33 -4.35 -0.68 19.57
N VAL A 34 -4.96 -1.60 20.33
CA VAL A 34 -6.04 -1.26 21.25
C VAL A 34 -5.44 -0.53 22.44
N ARG A 35 -6.01 0.60 22.83
CA ARG A 35 -5.68 1.32 24.07
C ARG A 35 -6.96 1.97 24.57
N ASP A 36 -7.31 1.70 25.82
CA ASP A 36 -8.54 2.17 26.45
C ASP A 36 -9.79 1.86 25.59
N ASP A 37 -9.84 0.63 25.03
CA ASP A 37 -10.91 0.14 24.13
C ASP A 37 -11.11 0.92 22.82
N GLU A 38 -10.12 1.73 22.44
CA GLU A 38 -10.04 2.47 21.18
C GLU A 38 -8.83 2.05 20.35
N LEU A 39 -8.87 2.32 19.05
CA LEU A 39 -7.74 2.04 18.15
C LEU A 39 -6.86 3.28 17.99
N HIS A 40 -5.59 3.13 18.34
CA HIS A 40 -4.56 4.16 18.21
C HIS A 40 -3.45 3.69 17.28
N ILE A 41 -2.83 4.63 16.56
CA ILE A 41 -1.85 4.32 15.51
C ILE A 41 -0.43 4.28 16.08
N TYR A 42 0.27 3.18 15.81
CA TYR A 42 1.61 2.90 16.31
C TYR A 42 2.56 2.49 15.19
N HIS A 43 3.85 2.72 15.40
CA HIS A 43 4.92 2.03 14.69
C HIS A 43 5.81 1.34 15.73
N ALA A 44 5.78 0.00 15.75
CA ALA A 44 6.31 -0.80 16.86
C ALA A 44 5.78 -0.31 18.23
N ASN A 45 6.66 0.24 19.08
CA ASN A 45 6.31 0.80 20.39
C ASN A 45 6.05 2.33 20.36
N GLY A 46 6.30 3.00 19.24
CA GLY A 46 6.11 4.45 19.10
C GLY A 46 4.66 4.80 18.78
N TYR A 47 4.00 5.56 19.66
CA TYR A 47 2.72 6.19 19.35
C TYR A 47 2.93 7.30 18.33
N THR A 48 2.12 7.32 17.28
CA THR A 48 2.26 8.30 16.20
C THR A 48 1.60 9.65 16.49
N GLY A 49 0.79 9.74 17.56
CA GLY A 49 -0.05 10.92 17.84
C GLY A 49 -1.49 10.79 17.34
N PHE A 50 -1.78 9.82 16.47
CA PHE A 50 -3.07 9.68 15.80
C PHE A 50 -3.92 8.53 16.37
N SER A 51 -5.22 8.77 16.50
CA SER A 51 -6.23 7.72 16.63
C SER A 51 -6.58 7.13 15.27
N PHE A 52 -7.25 5.98 15.26
CA PHE A 52 -7.82 5.42 14.03
C PHE A 52 -9.00 6.26 13.52
N GLU A 53 -9.72 6.95 14.41
CA GLU A 53 -10.78 7.89 14.03
C GLU A 53 -10.23 9.04 13.19
N ASP A 54 -9.10 9.63 13.61
CA ASP A 54 -8.43 10.70 12.83
C ASP A 54 -8.09 10.22 11.41
N VAL A 55 -7.53 9.00 11.29
CA VAL A 55 -7.18 8.40 10.00
C VAL A 55 -8.41 8.26 9.12
N LEU A 56 -9.51 7.72 9.65
CA LEU A 56 -10.74 7.56 8.90
C LEU A 56 -11.34 8.91 8.50
N GLY A 57 -11.26 9.92 9.37
CA GLY A 57 -11.66 11.29 9.07
C GLY A 57 -10.93 11.83 7.84
N TYR A 58 -9.59 11.80 7.83
CA TYR A 58 -8.80 12.26 6.69
C TYR A 58 -9.09 11.48 5.39
N MET A 59 -9.28 10.17 5.49
CA MET A 59 -9.54 9.33 4.33
C MET A 59 -10.95 9.57 3.75
N THR A 60 -11.96 9.74 4.60
CA THR A 60 -13.34 9.97 4.18
C THR A 60 -13.52 11.38 3.61
N GLU A 61 -12.96 12.40 4.25
CA GLU A 61 -12.94 13.77 3.73
C GLU A 61 -12.31 13.83 2.32
N PHE A 62 -11.19 13.13 2.11
CA PHE A 62 -10.57 13.03 0.80
C PHE A 62 -11.47 12.33 -0.24
N LEU A 63 -12.18 11.26 0.14
CA LEU A 63 -13.07 10.54 -0.79
C LEU A 63 -14.36 11.32 -1.09
N ASP A 64 -14.76 12.24 -0.21
CA ASP A 64 -15.86 13.18 -0.44
C ASP A 64 -15.44 14.31 -1.40
N GLU A 65 -14.22 14.84 -1.23
CA GLU A 65 -13.64 15.85 -2.14
C GLU A 65 -13.31 15.26 -3.53
N TYR A 66 -12.88 13.99 -3.58
CA TYR A 66 -12.47 13.29 -4.80
C TYR A 66 -13.20 11.95 -4.99
N PRO A 67 -14.51 11.95 -5.32
CA PRO A 67 -15.32 10.73 -5.38
C PRO A 67 -14.93 9.76 -6.50
N SER A 68 -14.11 10.18 -7.46
CA SER A 68 -13.54 9.28 -8.46
C SER A 68 -12.46 8.37 -7.88
N GLU A 69 -11.87 8.72 -6.75
CA GLU A 69 -10.73 8.03 -6.16
C GLU A 69 -11.15 6.87 -5.27
N THR A 70 -10.19 6.04 -4.88
CA THR A 70 -10.36 4.99 -3.87
C THR A 70 -9.12 4.92 -3.01
N ILE A 71 -9.25 4.41 -1.80
CA ILE A 71 -8.13 4.19 -0.89
C ILE A 71 -8.01 2.69 -0.60
N VAL A 72 -6.81 2.13 -0.74
CA VAL A 72 -6.47 0.80 -0.24
C VAL A 72 -5.81 0.97 1.12
N MET A 73 -6.39 0.37 2.16
CA MET A 73 -5.88 0.50 3.52
C MET A 73 -5.55 -0.88 4.07
N ARG A 74 -4.27 -1.20 4.25
CA ARG A 74 -3.89 -2.30 5.14
C ARG A 74 -4.16 -1.86 6.56
N LEU A 75 -4.99 -2.60 7.29
CA LEU A 75 -5.17 -2.41 8.72
C LEU A 75 -4.49 -3.57 9.45
N LYS A 76 -3.44 -3.26 10.20
CA LYS A 76 -2.66 -4.22 10.98
C LYS A 76 -2.87 -4.04 12.48
N GLN A 77 -3.04 -5.15 13.20
CA GLN A 77 -2.83 -5.15 14.65
C GLN A 77 -1.31 -5.20 14.94
N GLU A 78 -0.72 -4.07 15.34
CA GLU A 78 0.74 -3.93 15.51
C GLU A 78 1.29 -4.69 16.73
N GLY A 79 0.42 -5.02 17.68
CA GLY A 79 0.77 -5.79 18.87
C GLY A 79 -0.40 -5.98 19.81
N ASN A 80 -0.11 -6.42 21.03
CA ASN A 80 -1.10 -6.53 22.10
C ASN A 80 -1.67 -5.16 22.48
N GLY A 81 -2.83 -5.14 23.14
CA GLY A 81 -3.37 -3.91 23.72
C GLY A 81 -2.35 -3.23 24.65
N ILE A 82 -2.44 -1.90 24.76
CA ILE A 82 -1.63 -1.09 25.68
C ILE A 82 -2.53 -0.61 26.81
N GLY A 83 -2.04 -0.75 28.04
CA GLY A 83 -2.79 -0.39 29.25
C GLY A 83 -3.64 -1.55 29.78
N ASP A 84 -4.04 -1.41 31.04
CA ASP A 84 -4.72 -2.47 31.81
C ASP A 84 -6.25 -2.45 31.66
N ASN A 85 -6.81 -1.41 31.05
CA ASN A 85 -8.25 -1.19 30.96
C ASN A 85 -8.90 -1.77 29.70
N ASN A 86 -8.14 -2.46 28.84
CA ASN A 86 -8.68 -2.99 27.59
C ASN A 86 -9.61 -4.19 27.86
N THR A 87 -10.88 -4.04 27.51
CA THR A 87 -11.89 -5.10 27.57
C THR A 87 -12.23 -5.67 26.19
N LEU A 88 -11.92 -4.92 25.12
CA LEU A 88 -12.24 -5.28 23.75
C LEU A 88 -11.09 -5.99 23.04
N SER A 89 -11.45 -6.98 22.22
CA SER A 89 -10.56 -7.48 21.18
C SER A 89 -10.32 -6.41 20.11
N PHE A 90 -9.24 -6.55 19.32
CA PHE A 90 -8.98 -5.65 18.19
C PHE A 90 -10.15 -5.59 17.20
N GLU A 91 -10.75 -6.74 16.86
CA GLU A 91 -11.94 -6.79 16.00
C GLU A 91 -13.12 -6.03 16.63
N SER A 92 -13.36 -6.20 17.93
CA SER A 92 -14.44 -5.52 18.64
C SER A 92 -14.24 -4.01 18.68
N ALA A 93 -13.00 -3.55 18.92
CA ALA A 93 -12.65 -2.13 18.85
C ALA A 93 -12.82 -1.58 17.42
N PHE A 94 -12.37 -2.31 16.40
CA PHE A 94 -12.55 -1.94 14.99
C PHE A 94 -14.03 -1.77 14.61
N LYS A 95 -14.92 -2.63 15.12
CA LYS A 95 -16.37 -2.54 14.86
C LYS A 95 -17.03 -1.26 15.38
N ARG A 96 -16.38 -0.51 16.29
CA ARG A 96 -16.86 0.79 16.76
C ARG A 96 -16.73 1.90 15.72
N TYR A 97 -16.03 1.65 14.62
CA TYR A 97 -15.85 2.59 13.51
C TYR A 97 -16.63 2.14 12.26
N PRO A 98 -17.97 2.28 12.23
CA PRO A 98 -18.79 1.84 11.10
C PRO A 98 -18.55 2.73 9.88
N LEU A 99 -17.97 2.14 8.83
CA LEU A 99 -17.75 2.83 7.55
C LEU A 99 -18.97 2.78 6.61
N GLY A 100 -19.98 1.96 6.90
CA GLY A 100 -21.13 1.75 6.00
C GLY A 100 -20.69 1.49 4.55
N ASP A 101 -21.28 2.23 3.62
CA ASP A 101 -20.98 2.14 2.18
C ASP A 101 -19.60 2.72 1.79
N ARG A 102 -18.88 3.35 2.72
CA ARG A 102 -17.48 3.79 2.49
C ARG A 102 -16.49 2.64 2.58
N ARG A 103 -16.84 1.49 3.16
CA ARG A 103 -15.99 0.29 3.06
C ARG A 103 -16.50 -0.59 1.93
N TYR A 104 -15.60 -1.06 1.08
CA TYR A 104 -15.98 -2.08 0.09
C TYR A 104 -16.47 -3.35 0.80
N ASN A 105 -17.66 -3.83 0.42
CA ASN A 105 -18.21 -5.07 0.95
C ASN A 105 -17.52 -6.27 0.27
N TYR A 106 -16.44 -6.75 0.88
CA TYR A 106 -15.63 -7.83 0.34
C TYR A 106 -16.25 -9.20 0.60
N SER A 107 -16.28 -10.04 -0.44
CA SER A 107 -16.52 -11.47 -0.33
C SER A 107 -15.29 -12.23 -0.79
N ALA A 108 -14.90 -13.25 -0.02
CA ALA A 108 -13.75 -14.07 -0.36
C ALA A 108 -14.04 -15.00 -1.56
N SER A 109 -15.31 -15.30 -1.88
CA SER A 109 -15.67 -16.11 -3.05
C SER A 109 -15.44 -15.40 -4.38
N ASP A 110 -15.34 -14.07 -4.36
CA ASP A 110 -15.42 -13.26 -5.56
C ASP A 110 -14.01 -12.84 -6.04
N PRO A 111 -13.85 -12.54 -7.34
CA PRO A 111 -12.67 -11.84 -7.83
C PRO A 111 -12.45 -10.51 -7.12
N LEU A 112 -11.22 -9.99 -7.18
CA LEU A 112 -10.95 -8.66 -6.64
C LEU A 112 -11.74 -7.59 -7.43
N PRO A 113 -12.22 -6.55 -6.74
CA PRO A 113 -13.05 -5.53 -7.37
C PRO A 113 -12.28 -4.73 -8.42
N ASN A 114 -13.01 -4.26 -9.44
CA ASN A 114 -12.51 -3.23 -10.35
C ASN A 114 -12.58 -1.84 -9.69
N LEU A 115 -11.93 -0.85 -10.32
CA LEU A 115 -11.91 0.53 -9.83
C LEU A 115 -13.31 1.13 -9.69
N GLY A 116 -14.23 0.84 -10.62
CA GLY A 116 -15.61 1.34 -10.58
C GLY A 116 -16.33 0.98 -9.29
N SER A 117 -16.21 -0.28 -8.85
CA SER A 117 -16.80 -0.75 -7.58
C SER A 117 -16.16 -0.13 -6.34
N LEU A 118 -14.92 0.34 -6.45
CA LEU A 118 -14.11 0.91 -5.37
C LEU A 118 -14.20 2.44 -5.28
N ARG A 119 -14.73 3.15 -6.28
CA ARG A 119 -14.82 4.61 -6.27
C ARG A 119 -15.54 5.11 -5.01
N SER A 120 -14.96 6.13 -4.40
CA SER A 120 -15.40 6.75 -3.14
C SER A 120 -15.43 5.75 -1.96
N LYS A 121 -14.66 4.65 -2.01
CA LYS A 121 -14.57 3.65 -0.95
C LYS A 121 -13.14 3.37 -0.52
N ILE A 122 -13.04 2.88 0.71
CA ILE A 122 -11.87 2.27 1.31
C ILE A 122 -11.93 0.75 1.08
N PHE A 123 -10.93 0.21 0.40
CA PHE A 123 -10.69 -1.23 0.27
C PHE A 123 -9.71 -1.68 1.36
N VAL A 124 -10.23 -2.35 2.38
CA VAL A 124 -9.43 -2.81 3.51
C VAL A 124 -8.65 -4.06 3.12
N LEU A 125 -7.36 -4.12 3.46
CA LEU A 125 -6.59 -5.36 3.51
C LEU A 125 -6.45 -5.76 4.98
N GLN A 126 -7.01 -6.90 5.34
CA GLN A 126 -7.15 -7.30 6.73
C GLN A 126 -5.85 -7.97 7.23
N ASN A 127 -5.12 -7.30 8.12
CA ASN A 127 -3.98 -7.85 8.85
C ASN A 127 -4.22 -7.84 10.37
N PHE A 128 -5.37 -8.37 10.78
CA PHE A 128 -5.70 -8.59 12.18
C PHE A 128 -6.60 -9.83 12.34
N PRO A 129 -6.56 -10.51 13.49
CA PRO A 129 -7.44 -11.62 13.78
C PRO A 129 -8.90 -11.16 13.83
N ALA A 130 -9.79 -11.86 13.11
CA ALA A 130 -11.23 -11.66 13.20
C ALA A 130 -11.91 -13.02 13.34
N ARG A 131 -12.85 -13.13 14.28
CA ARG A 131 -13.66 -14.32 14.54
C ARG A 131 -15.01 -14.26 13.84
N HIS A 132 -15.57 -13.06 13.68
CA HIS A 132 -16.97 -12.89 13.30
C HIS A 132 -17.17 -12.10 12.01
N GLY A 133 -16.10 -11.80 11.26
CA GLY A 133 -16.19 -11.02 10.04
C GLY A 133 -15.00 -11.24 9.11
N THR A 134 -15.22 -10.94 7.84
CA THR A 134 -14.16 -10.77 6.85
C THR A 134 -14.28 -9.34 6.33
N TYR A 135 -13.25 -8.54 6.56
CA TYR A 135 -13.28 -7.09 6.28
C TYR A 135 -12.60 -6.72 4.97
N GLY A 136 -11.93 -7.69 4.36
CA GLY A 136 -11.15 -7.54 3.13
C GLY A 136 -10.30 -8.78 2.86
N PRO A 137 -9.54 -8.79 1.75
CA PRO A 137 -8.52 -9.82 1.54
C PRO A 137 -7.60 -9.91 2.74
N LYS A 138 -7.37 -11.13 3.23
CA LYS A 138 -6.41 -11.37 4.30
C LYS A 138 -5.01 -11.07 3.81
N TRP A 139 -4.24 -10.36 4.63
CA TRP A 139 -2.80 -10.16 4.42
C TRP A 139 -2.09 -11.52 4.33
N GLU A 140 -1.20 -11.69 3.35
CA GLU A 140 -0.57 -12.99 3.03
C GLU A 140 -1.57 -14.12 2.71
N GLY A 141 -2.82 -13.76 2.41
CA GLY A 141 -3.86 -14.69 2.00
C GLY A 141 -3.79 -15.04 0.51
N ARG A 142 -4.65 -15.97 0.09
CA ARG A 142 -4.70 -16.51 -1.28
C ARG A 142 -4.90 -15.50 -2.42
N GLN A 143 -5.41 -14.30 -2.14
CA GLN A 143 -5.61 -13.24 -3.16
C GLN A 143 -4.47 -12.22 -3.13
N MET A 144 -3.30 -12.60 -2.63
CA MET A 144 -2.17 -11.71 -2.45
C MET A 144 -0.86 -12.41 -2.84
N ILE A 145 -0.06 -11.72 -3.65
CA ILE A 145 1.35 -12.02 -3.87
C ILE A 145 2.12 -10.85 -3.29
N LEU A 146 2.94 -11.12 -2.29
CA LEU A 146 3.57 -10.13 -1.45
C LEU A 146 5.07 -10.31 -1.41
N GLU A 147 5.79 -9.23 -1.70
CA GLU A 147 7.18 -9.05 -1.32
C GLU A 147 7.27 -8.18 -0.06
N ASP A 148 7.85 -8.73 1.00
CA ASP A 148 7.99 -8.08 2.32
C ASP A 148 9.29 -8.49 3.03
N LYS A 149 10.41 -8.64 2.30
CA LYS A 149 11.72 -8.80 2.93
C LYS A 149 12.14 -7.46 3.56
N TRP A 150 11.83 -7.22 4.83
CA TRP A 150 12.12 -5.93 5.46
C TRP A 150 13.27 -5.98 6.47
N ILE A 151 13.67 -7.17 6.92
CA ILE A 151 14.80 -7.38 7.83
C ILE A 151 16.08 -7.45 7.00
N ILE A 152 16.90 -6.40 7.07
CA ILE A 152 18.17 -6.31 6.36
C ILE A 152 19.29 -6.18 7.40
N PRO A 153 20.26 -7.13 7.46
CA PRO A 153 21.27 -7.15 8.52
C PRO A 153 22.21 -5.94 8.54
N ASP A 154 22.54 -5.40 7.37
CA ASP A 154 23.38 -4.22 7.19
C ASP A 154 23.21 -3.65 5.77
N ILE A 155 23.86 -2.51 5.51
CA ILE A 155 23.74 -1.77 4.24
C ILE A 155 24.15 -2.58 3.00
N TYR A 156 25.08 -3.55 3.12
CA TYR A 156 25.57 -4.33 1.98
C TYR A 156 24.54 -5.38 1.52
N HIS A 157 23.61 -5.76 2.41
CA HIS A 157 22.51 -6.67 2.12
C HIS A 157 21.29 -5.97 1.49
N LEU A 158 21.33 -4.66 1.25
CA LEU A 158 20.31 -3.98 0.44
C LEU A 158 20.24 -4.50 -1.00
N SER A 159 21.33 -5.08 -1.52
CA SER A 159 21.32 -5.76 -2.82
C SER A 159 20.36 -6.96 -2.85
N ASP A 160 20.25 -7.70 -1.76
CA ASP A 160 19.27 -8.78 -1.66
C ASP A 160 17.84 -8.24 -1.59
N LYS A 161 17.65 -7.10 -0.91
CA LYS A 161 16.34 -6.42 -0.90
C LYS A 161 15.96 -6.01 -2.31
N TRP A 162 16.89 -5.40 -3.04
CA TRP A 162 16.67 -5.02 -4.43
C TRP A 162 16.29 -6.21 -5.31
N THR A 163 16.98 -7.34 -5.16
CA THR A 163 16.65 -8.56 -5.90
C THR A 163 15.21 -8.99 -5.67
N ALA A 164 14.77 -9.03 -4.40
CA ALA A 164 13.40 -9.39 -4.05
C ALA A 164 12.37 -8.39 -4.60
N ILE A 165 12.67 -7.08 -4.54
CA ILE A 165 11.82 -6.02 -5.13
C ILE A 165 11.69 -6.22 -6.64
N ARG A 166 12.81 -6.37 -7.35
CA ARG A 166 12.83 -6.52 -8.81
C ARG A 166 12.03 -7.74 -9.24
N ASP A 167 12.25 -8.88 -8.60
CA ASP A 167 11.55 -10.13 -8.94
C ASP A 167 10.03 -9.97 -8.73
N ALA A 168 9.60 -9.25 -7.69
CA ALA A 168 8.19 -8.94 -7.46
C ALA A 168 7.59 -8.00 -8.52
N LEU A 169 8.35 -6.98 -8.96
CA LEU A 169 7.94 -6.05 -10.01
C LEU A 169 7.83 -6.76 -11.37
N GLU A 170 8.80 -7.59 -11.72
CA GLU A 170 8.80 -8.38 -12.97
C GLU A 170 7.64 -9.37 -13.01
N LEU A 171 7.37 -10.05 -11.89
CA LEU A 171 6.24 -10.93 -11.75
C LEU A 171 4.91 -10.17 -11.92
N ALA A 172 4.76 -9.01 -11.27
CA ALA A 172 3.56 -8.20 -11.40
C ALA A 172 3.35 -7.71 -12.84
N ALA A 173 4.44 -7.32 -13.52
CA ALA A 173 4.43 -6.75 -14.86
C ALA A 173 4.04 -7.73 -15.95
N THR A 174 4.40 -9.00 -15.79
CA THR A 174 4.19 -10.05 -16.79
C THR A 174 2.98 -10.95 -16.51
N ALA A 175 2.44 -10.90 -15.28
CA ALA A 175 1.29 -11.71 -14.90
C ALA A 175 -0.02 -11.31 -15.60
N GLU A 176 -0.95 -12.27 -15.66
CA GLU A 176 -2.26 -12.09 -16.28
C GLU A 176 -3.10 -11.00 -15.59
N LEU A 177 -3.90 -10.28 -16.39
CA LEU A 177 -4.80 -9.22 -15.93
C LEU A 177 -6.19 -9.78 -15.61
N ASP A 178 -6.26 -10.72 -14.67
CA ASP A 178 -7.49 -11.49 -14.35
C ASP A 178 -8.15 -11.13 -13.01
N ASN A 179 -7.58 -10.15 -12.29
CA ASN A 179 -8.03 -9.69 -10.97
C ASN A 179 -8.15 -10.80 -9.90
N LYS A 180 -7.41 -11.90 -10.01
CA LYS A 180 -7.43 -12.96 -8.98
C LYS A 180 -6.62 -12.59 -7.74
N VAL A 181 -5.49 -11.90 -7.91
CA VAL A 181 -4.57 -11.56 -6.82
C VAL A 181 -4.10 -10.10 -6.90
N LEU A 182 -3.81 -9.51 -5.74
CA LEU A 182 -3.09 -8.26 -5.62
C LEU A 182 -1.58 -8.56 -5.61
N TYR A 183 -0.82 -7.83 -6.41
CA TYR A 183 0.64 -7.82 -6.35
C TYR A 183 1.07 -6.63 -5.51
N LEU A 184 1.80 -6.87 -4.43
CA LEU A 184 2.33 -5.84 -3.55
C LEU A 184 3.83 -6.04 -3.34
N ALA A 185 4.58 -4.94 -3.37
CA ALA A 185 6.00 -4.94 -3.07
C ALA A 185 6.31 -3.84 -2.05
N HIS A 186 6.74 -4.24 -0.85
CA HIS A 186 7.40 -3.31 0.07
C HIS A 186 8.82 -3.06 -0.43
N ILE A 187 9.13 -1.81 -0.74
CA ILE A 187 10.51 -1.40 -1.07
C ILE A 187 11.25 -0.82 0.13
N SER A 188 10.57 -0.71 1.28
CA SER A 188 11.16 -0.33 2.57
C SER A 188 11.93 -1.48 3.22
N ALA A 189 12.87 -1.12 4.10
CA ALA A 189 13.69 -2.05 4.87
C ALA A 189 14.14 -1.38 6.20
N SER A 190 14.45 -2.20 7.21
CA SER A 190 14.93 -1.74 8.51
C SER A 190 15.78 -2.81 9.24
N VAL A 191 15.84 -2.72 10.58
CA VAL A 191 16.61 -3.56 11.52
C VAL A 191 18.10 -3.25 11.54
N GLY A 192 18.84 -3.62 10.49
CA GLY A 192 20.27 -3.35 10.37
C GLY A 192 20.61 -2.10 9.57
N VAL A 193 19.59 -1.39 9.09
CA VAL A 193 19.67 -0.13 8.34
C VAL A 193 18.58 0.81 8.85
N LEU A 194 18.83 2.12 8.80
CA LEU A 194 17.75 3.09 9.05
C LEU A 194 16.76 3.09 7.87
N PRO A 195 15.46 3.30 8.10
CA PRO A 195 14.47 3.43 7.02
C PRO A 195 14.88 4.44 5.94
N ILE A 196 15.45 5.59 6.34
CA ILE A 196 15.93 6.60 5.39
C ILE A 196 17.14 6.15 4.58
N GLU A 197 18.05 5.37 5.17
CA GLU A 197 19.21 4.82 4.48
C GLU A 197 18.80 3.73 3.48
N ALA A 198 17.82 2.89 3.83
CA ALA A 198 17.25 1.93 2.90
C ALA A 198 16.56 2.63 1.72
N ALA A 199 15.78 3.68 1.99
CA ALA A 199 15.02 4.41 0.99
C ALA A 199 15.90 5.23 0.05
N ALA A 200 16.79 6.07 0.60
CA ALA A 200 17.57 7.06 -0.14
C ALA A 200 19.04 6.67 -0.37
N GLY A 201 19.52 5.60 0.27
CA GLY A 201 20.93 5.25 0.35
C GLY A 201 21.62 5.97 1.52
N PRO A 202 22.77 5.45 1.99
CA PRO A 202 23.54 6.09 3.06
C PRO A 202 24.17 7.40 2.58
N MET A 203 24.48 8.30 3.52
CA MET A 203 25.01 9.64 3.21
C MET A 203 26.34 9.60 2.43
N ASN A 204 27.16 8.58 2.64
CA ASN A 204 28.41 8.34 1.94
C ASN A 204 28.23 7.76 0.51
N ARG A 205 26.98 7.48 0.10
CA ARG A 205 26.60 6.96 -1.23
C ARG A 205 27.27 5.65 -1.63
N THR A 206 27.65 4.82 -0.67
CA THR A 206 28.24 3.50 -0.96
C THR A 206 27.24 2.53 -1.59
N VAL A 207 25.93 2.75 -1.35
CA VAL A 207 24.84 1.94 -1.88
C VAL A 207 23.75 2.87 -2.42
N THR A 208 23.07 2.47 -3.51
CA THR A 208 21.91 3.21 -4.04
C THR A 208 20.66 2.84 -3.24
N GLY A 209 19.86 3.83 -2.86
CA GLY A 209 18.61 3.59 -2.13
C GLY A 209 17.56 2.86 -2.97
N MET A 210 16.67 2.12 -2.29
CA MET A 210 15.62 1.33 -2.94
C MET A 210 14.64 2.21 -3.75
N ASN A 211 14.41 3.47 -3.32
CA ASN A 211 13.54 4.39 -4.05
C ASN A 211 14.11 4.73 -5.43
N ASP A 212 15.43 4.97 -5.50
CA ASP A 212 16.11 5.30 -6.76
C ASP A 212 16.23 4.07 -7.67
N MET A 213 16.59 2.91 -7.12
CA MET A 213 16.68 1.66 -7.90
C MET A 213 15.32 1.27 -8.48
N THR A 214 14.27 1.32 -7.65
CA THR A 214 12.89 1.03 -8.10
C THR A 214 12.41 2.07 -9.10
N GLY A 215 12.68 3.35 -8.85
CA GLY A 215 12.32 4.44 -9.76
C GLY A 215 13.01 4.33 -11.12
N GLN A 216 14.25 3.84 -11.16
CA GLN A 216 14.97 3.58 -12.40
C GLN A 216 14.33 2.41 -13.17
N TRP A 217 14.04 1.28 -12.51
CA TRP A 217 13.35 0.15 -13.14
C TRP A 217 12.00 0.57 -13.73
N ILE A 218 11.21 1.38 -13.02
CA ILE A 218 9.93 1.88 -13.57
C ILE A 218 10.15 2.67 -14.86
N LYS A 219 11.18 3.52 -14.95
CA LYS A 219 11.48 4.27 -16.17
C LYS A 219 11.96 3.38 -17.31
N ASP A 220 12.80 2.39 -17.00
CA ASP A 220 13.37 1.50 -18.02
C ASP A 220 12.29 0.62 -18.67
N PHE A 221 11.20 0.33 -17.94
CA PHE A 221 10.16 -0.59 -18.38
C PHE A 221 8.80 0.06 -18.71
N GLU A 222 8.61 1.38 -18.51
CA GLU A 222 7.28 2.03 -18.69
C GLU A 222 6.76 1.96 -20.13
N ASP A 223 7.67 1.98 -21.11
CA ASP A 223 7.35 1.91 -22.54
C ASP A 223 7.50 0.49 -23.12
N ASN A 224 7.91 -0.49 -22.32
CA ASN A 224 8.03 -1.88 -22.77
C ASN A 224 6.62 -2.45 -23.08
N PRO A 225 6.37 -3.02 -24.29
CA PRO A 225 5.06 -3.54 -24.67
C PRO A 225 4.63 -4.81 -23.89
N ASP A 226 5.59 -5.53 -23.30
CA ASP A 226 5.36 -6.78 -22.58
C ASP A 226 5.09 -6.56 -21.09
N THR A 227 5.22 -5.32 -20.59
CA THR A 227 4.94 -4.96 -19.21
C THR A 227 3.56 -4.28 -19.07
N SER A 228 2.78 -4.75 -18.09
CA SER A 228 1.37 -4.39 -17.96
C SER A 228 0.99 -3.65 -16.67
N ARG A 229 1.78 -3.72 -15.60
CA ARG A 229 1.53 -3.04 -14.32
C ARG A 229 2.76 -3.14 -13.42
N THR A 230 2.82 -2.32 -12.39
CA THR A 230 3.83 -2.43 -11.32
C THR A 230 3.33 -3.20 -10.09
N GLY A 231 2.02 -3.43 -9.99
CA GLY A 231 1.38 -3.75 -8.71
C GLY A 231 1.32 -2.53 -7.78
N ILE A 232 0.99 -2.78 -6.51
CA ILE A 232 1.04 -1.76 -5.44
C ILE A 232 2.48 -1.70 -4.90
N VAL A 233 3.16 -0.58 -5.13
CA VAL A 233 4.51 -0.35 -4.61
C VAL A 233 4.42 0.46 -3.32
N ILE A 234 4.88 -0.14 -2.22
CA ILE A 234 4.77 0.41 -0.86
C ILE A 234 6.14 0.96 -0.46
N ILE A 235 6.19 2.26 -0.16
CA ILE A 235 7.42 3.05 -0.15
C ILE A 235 7.54 3.91 1.12
N ASP A 236 8.75 3.96 1.66
CA ASP A 236 9.14 4.93 2.68
C ASP A 236 9.69 6.22 2.03
N PHE A 237 9.35 7.36 2.62
CA PHE A 237 9.76 8.70 2.14
C PHE A 237 9.52 8.93 0.64
N PRO A 238 8.28 8.75 0.13
CA PRO A 238 7.99 8.85 -1.28
C PRO A 238 8.28 10.27 -1.81
N GLY A 239 9.20 10.34 -2.78
CA GLY A 239 9.54 11.56 -3.48
C GLY A 239 8.64 11.81 -4.70
N ARG A 240 8.45 13.08 -5.07
CA ARG A 240 7.62 13.50 -6.20
C ARG A 240 7.93 12.74 -7.50
N LYS A 241 9.21 12.60 -7.86
CA LYS A 241 9.64 11.90 -9.08
C LYS A 241 9.17 10.45 -9.13
N PHE A 242 9.20 9.77 -7.98
CA PHE A 242 8.75 8.37 -7.87
C PHE A 242 7.24 8.28 -8.04
N ILE A 243 6.49 9.12 -7.34
CA ILE A 243 5.03 9.16 -7.41
C ILE A 243 4.57 9.45 -8.85
N GLU A 244 5.16 10.47 -9.49
CA GLU A 244 4.85 10.82 -10.88
C GLU A 244 5.17 9.68 -11.86
N ALA A 245 6.24 8.91 -11.63
CA ALA A 245 6.60 7.76 -12.47
C ALA A 245 5.53 6.65 -12.40
N ILE A 246 5.08 6.28 -11.19
CA ILE A 246 3.99 5.31 -11.00
C ILE A 246 2.69 5.80 -11.65
N LEU A 247 2.31 7.07 -11.44
CA LEU A 247 1.10 7.63 -12.02
C LEU A 247 1.16 7.69 -13.56
N ARG A 248 2.33 8.01 -14.12
CA ARG A 248 2.55 8.04 -15.57
C ARG A 248 2.46 6.65 -16.19
N TRP A 249 2.99 5.62 -15.53
CA TRP A 249 2.85 4.23 -15.97
C TRP A 249 1.38 3.88 -16.19
N ASN A 250 0.50 4.21 -15.24
CA ASN A 250 -0.92 3.89 -15.35
C ASN A 250 -1.64 4.63 -16.50
N LYS A 251 -1.18 5.83 -16.89
CA LYS A 251 -1.72 6.55 -18.05
C LYS A 251 -1.33 5.89 -19.38
N SER A 252 -0.15 5.27 -19.46
CA SER A 252 0.27 4.56 -20.68
C SER A 252 -0.49 3.26 -20.86
N LEU A 253 -0.90 2.59 -19.77
CA LEU A 253 -1.71 1.37 -19.81
C LEU A 253 -3.07 1.57 -20.49
N THR A 254 -3.76 2.68 -20.22
CA THR A 254 -5.03 3.02 -20.89
C THR A 254 -4.84 3.11 -22.42
N LYS A 255 -3.67 3.61 -22.88
CA LYS A 255 -3.31 3.69 -24.30
C LYS A 255 -2.88 2.34 -24.88
N LYS A 256 -2.17 1.50 -24.10
CA LYS A 256 -1.76 0.15 -24.53
C LYS A 256 -2.96 -0.79 -24.66
N MET A 257 -3.91 -0.75 -23.73
CA MET A 257 -5.14 -1.56 -23.79
C MET A 257 -6.02 -1.21 -24.99
N THR A 258 -6.16 0.09 -25.30
CA THR A 258 -6.91 0.54 -26.48
C THR A 258 -6.23 0.13 -27.79
N LYS A 259 -4.90 0.21 -27.90
CA LYS A 259 -4.14 -0.30 -29.06
C LYS A 259 -4.22 -1.81 -29.25
N LYS A 260 -4.14 -2.59 -28.15
CA LYS A 260 -4.22 -4.06 -28.19
C LYS A 260 -5.61 -4.55 -28.62
N ASN A 261 -6.67 -3.84 -28.22
CA ASN A 261 -8.04 -4.11 -28.65
C ASN A 261 -8.35 -3.65 -30.09
N ALA A 262 -7.51 -2.80 -30.69
CA ALA A 262 -7.66 -2.34 -32.07
C ALA A 262 -7.00 -3.26 -33.11
N GLN A 263 -6.36 -4.37 -32.69
CA GLN A 263 -5.83 -5.37 -33.63
C GLN A 263 -6.94 -6.33 -34.07
N PRO A 264 -7.15 -6.53 -35.38
CA PRO A 264 -8.25 -7.36 -35.89
C PRO A 264 -7.99 -8.84 -35.56
N GLY A 265 -8.80 -9.41 -34.67
CA GLY A 265 -8.78 -10.86 -34.40
C GLY A 265 -9.11 -11.33 -32.98
N ARG A 266 -9.34 -10.44 -32.00
CA ARG A 266 -9.80 -10.85 -30.65
C ARG A 266 -11.07 -10.12 -30.23
N TRP A 267 -12.10 -10.91 -29.92
CA TRP A 267 -13.40 -10.46 -29.45
C TRP A 267 -13.29 -9.62 -28.18
N SER A 268 -14.01 -8.50 -28.18
CA SER A 268 -14.02 -7.48 -27.14
C SER A 268 -14.87 -7.88 -25.93
N VAL A 269 -14.32 -7.77 -24.72
CA VAL A 269 -15.11 -7.45 -23.53
C VAL A 269 -14.83 -5.99 -23.22
N SER A 270 -15.45 -5.11 -23.99
CA SER A 270 -15.43 -3.67 -23.76
C SER A 270 -16.62 -3.29 -22.87
N SER A 271 -16.35 -3.00 -21.61
CA SER A 271 -17.15 -2.09 -20.81
C SER A 271 -16.20 -1.18 -20.02
N PHE A 272 -15.63 -0.20 -20.73
CA PHE A 272 -14.89 0.94 -20.19
C PHE A 272 -15.93 1.99 -19.78
N LEU A 273 -16.05 2.35 -18.50
CA LEU A 273 -15.32 3.46 -17.87
C LEU A 273 -15.49 4.78 -18.64
N SER A 274 -16.60 5.47 -18.35
CA SER A 274 -16.68 6.93 -18.23
C SER A 274 -16.74 7.27 -16.74
#